data_AF-A0A2T0RS43-F1
#
_entry.id   AF-A0A2T0RS43-F1
#
_cell.length_a   1.000
_cell.length_b   1.000
_cell.length_c   1.000
_cell.angle_alpha   90.00
_cell.angle_beta   90.00
_cell.angle_gamma   90.00
#
_symmetry.space_group_name_H-M   'P 1'
#
loop_
_entity.id
_entity.type
_entity.pdbx_description
1 polymer ?
#
loop_
_entity_poly.entity_id
_entity_poly.type
_entity_poly.pdbx_seq_one_letter_code
_entity_poly.pdbx_strand_id
1 'polypeptide(L)' 'MRLWKKPLPKTTNQAEMQKILEGNGWVRTQGGKHVVKMEKQGQRPITLPSCNGQQYSRDLTSRIFKQAGLK' A
#
# COMPACT_ATOMS: atom_id res chain seq x y z
N MET A 1 -15.48 6.11 10.30
CA MET A 1 -14.47 5.27 10.98
C MET A 1 -13.09 5.66 10.47
N ARG A 2 -12.18 6.14 11.33
CA ARG A 2 -10.77 6.39 10.96
C ARG A 2 -9.97 5.13 11.25
N LEU A 3 -9.42 4.53 10.20
CA LEU A 3 -8.63 3.32 10.30
C LEU A 3 -7.14 3.67 10.15
N TRP A 4 -6.31 3.05 10.96
CA TRP A 4 -4.87 3.34 11.20
C TRP A 4 -4.57 4.63 11.99
N LYS A 5 -4.12 4.47 13.25
CA LYS A 5 -3.83 5.58 14.19
C LYS A 5 -2.33 5.95 14.31
N LYS A 6 -1.44 5.30 13.57
CA LYS A 6 0.02 5.56 13.62
C LYS A 6 0.45 6.48 12.48
N PRO A 7 1.48 7.33 12.68
CA PRO A 7 2.05 8.11 11.59
C PRO A 7 2.55 7.20 10.46
N LEU A 8 2.39 7.65 9.21
CA LEU A 8 2.86 6.89 8.05
C LEU A 8 4.39 6.79 8.09
N PRO A 9 4.97 5.59 7.92
CA PRO A 9 6.41 5.41 7.89
C PRO A 9 7.02 6.03 6.62
N LYS A 10 8.31 6.42 6.68
CA LYS A 10 9.01 7.01 5.52
C LYS A 10 9.34 5.98 4.42
N THR A 11 9.50 4.72 4.81
CA THR A 11 9.76 3.57 3.95
C THR A 11 8.91 2.40 4.44
N THR A 12 8.53 1.51 3.53
CA THR A 12 7.77 0.29 3.82
C THR A 12 8.24 -0.83 2.90
N ASN A 13 8.15 -2.09 3.33
CA ASN A 13 8.14 -3.21 2.38
C ASN A 13 6.72 -3.48 1.85
N GLN A 14 6.58 -4.46 0.94
CA GLN A 14 5.30 -4.84 0.32
C GLN A 14 4.26 -5.28 1.37
N ALA A 15 4.65 -6.06 2.37
CA ALA A 15 3.75 -6.59 3.39
C ALA A 15 3.28 -5.51 4.38
N GLU A 16 4.18 -4.61 4.78
CA GLU A 16 3.85 -3.46 5.62
C GLU A 16 2.90 -2.50 4.90
N MET A 17 3.19 -2.20 3.63
CA MET A 17 2.32 -1.37 2.80
C MET A 17 0.93 -1.99 2.63
N GLN A 18 0.86 -3.30 2.38
CA GLN A 18 -0.41 -4.02 2.32
C GLN A 18 -1.21 -3.85 3.62
N LYS A 19 -0.61 -4.10 4.79
CA LYS A 19 -1.29 -3.96 6.09
C LYS A 19 -1.82 -2.55 6.34
N ILE A 20 -1.04 -1.52 5.96
CA ILE A 20 -1.47 -0.12 6.11
C ILE A 20 -2.66 0.17 5.20
N LEU A 21 -2.62 -0.28 3.95
CA LEU A 21 -3.71 -0.09 3.00
C LEU A 21 -4.96 -0.86 3.42
N GLU A 22 -4.84 -2.11 3.84
CA GLU A 22 -5.95 -2.91 4.39
C GLU A 22 -6.59 -2.24 5.60
N GLY A 23 -5.76 -1.71 6.51
CA GLY A 23 -6.20 -0.84 7.57
C GLY A 23 -7.09 0.28 7.01
N ASN A 24 -6.66 0.99 5.97
CA ASN A 24 -7.40 2.10 5.38
C ASN A 24 -8.56 1.71 4.42
N GLY A 25 -9.06 0.48 4.51
CA GLY A 25 -10.20 0.00 3.74
C GLY A 25 -9.89 -0.34 2.28
N TRP A 26 -8.62 -0.61 1.97
CA TRP A 26 -8.25 -1.27 0.73
C TRP A 26 -8.37 -2.79 0.90
N VAL A 27 -8.65 -3.50 -0.18
CA VAL A 27 -8.78 -4.95 -0.19
C VAL A 27 -7.79 -5.52 -1.18
N ARG A 28 -7.05 -6.55 -0.76
CA ARG A 28 -6.18 -7.31 -1.65
C ARG A 28 -7.04 -8.08 -2.65
N THR A 29 -6.74 -7.91 -3.94
CA THR A 29 -7.36 -8.68 -5.03
C THR A 29 -6.31 -9.48 -5.79
N GLN A 30 -6.72 -10.14 -6.86
CA GLN A 30 -5.84 -10.96 -7.69
C GLN A 30 -4.79 -10.07 -8.39
N GLY A 31 -3.53 -10.25 -8.01
CA GLY A 31 -2.35 -9.68 -8.67
C GLY A 31 -1.55 -10.72 -9.44
N GLY A 32 -0.38 -10.33 -9.95
CA GLY A 32 0.58 -11.26 -10.54
C GLY A 32 1.34 -12.08 -9.48
N LYS A 33 2.14 -13.06 -9.91
CA LYS A 33 2.86 -14.01 -9.02
C LYS A 33 3.59 -13.38 -7.84
N HIS A 34 4.21 -12.20 -8.04
CA HIS A 34 4.99 -11.49 -7.03
C HIS A 34 4.44 -10.10 -6.68
N VAL A 35 3.32 -9.73 -7.30
CA VAL A 35 2.77 -8.37 -7.26
C VAL A 35 1.44 -8.41 -6.55
N VAL A 36 1.26 -7.52 -5.57
CA VAL A 36 0.00 -7.43 -4.82
C VAL A 36 -0.84 -6.32 -5.43
N LYS A 37 -2.07 -6.62 -5.81
CA LYS A 37 -3.06 -5.65 -6.26
C LYS A 37 -3.98 -5.29 -5.10
N MET A 38 -4.21 -4.00 -4.90
CA MET A 38 -5.08 -3.46 -3.87
C MET A 38 -6.19 -2.64 -4.53
N GLU A 39 -7.43 -2.89 -4.16
CA GLU A 39 -8.61 -2.19 -4.68
C GLU A 39 -9.42 -1.57 -3.55
N LYS A 40 -10.07 -0.44 -3.84
CA LYS A 40 -11.01 0.22 -2.94
C LYS A 40 -12.08 0.86 -3.80
N GLN A 41 -13.35 0.68 -3.41
CA GLN A 41 -14.47 1.20 -4.19
C GLN A 41 -14.34 2.72 -4.40
N GLY A 42 -14.48 3.17 -5.64
CA GLY A 42 -14.35 4.58 -6.02
C GLY A 42 -12.92 5.10 -6.10
N GLN A 43 -11.90 4.25 -5.95
CA GLN A 43 -10.48 4.61 -6.11
C GLN A 43 -9.84 3.80 -7.23
N ARG A 44 -8.80 4.35 -7.87
CA ARG A 44 -7.99 3.58 -8.83
C ARG A 44 -7.24 2.46 -8.09
N PRO A 45 -7.16 1.24 -8.65
CA PRO A 45 -6.37 0.17 -8.06
C PRO A 45 -4.91 0.55 -7.86
N ILE A 46 -4.32 0.12 -6.74
CA ILE A 46 -2.90 0.30 -6.45
C ILE A 46 -2.20 -1.03 -6.63
N THR A 47 -1.06 -1.00 -7.29
CA THR A 47 -0.22 -2.19 -7.49
C THR A 47 1.05 -2.03 -6.65
N LEU A 48 1.30 -2.98 -5.76
CA LEU A 48 2.47 -3.04 -4.89
C LEU A 48 3.55 -3.92 -5.53
N PRO A 49 4.67 -3.33 -6.00
CA PRO A 49 5.76 -4.09 -6.60
C PRO A 49 6.35 -5.12 -5.64
N SER A 50 6.85 -6.24 -6.15
CA SER A 50 7.63 -7.14 -5.33
C SER A 50 8.92 -6.47 -4.87
N CYS A 51 9.29 -6.68 -3.61
CA CYS A 51 10.56 -6.20 -3.07
C CYS A 51 11.36 -7.31 -2.37
N ASN A 52 10.98 -8.60 -2.50
CA ASN A 52 11.65 -9.71 -1.82
C ASN A 52 11.85 -9.48 -0.30
N GLY A 53 10.92 -8.79 0.35
CA GLY A 53 10.99 -8.43 1.77
C GLY A 53 11.84 -7.17 2.08
N GLN A 54 12.53 -6.60 1.10
CA GLN A 54 13.27 -5.35 1.24
C GLN A 54 12.35 -4.14 1.36
N GLN A 55 12.87 -3.05 1.90
CA GLN A 55 12.15 -1.79 1.99
C GLN A 55 12.08 -1.13 0.60
N TYR A 56 10.92 -0.54 0.28
CA TYR A 56 10.79 0.35 -0.86
C TYR A 56 11.63 1.62 -0.65
N SER A 57 12.00 2.25 -1.76
CA SER A 57 12.55 3.60 -1.70
C SER A 57 11.54 4.57 -1.11
N ARG A 58 12.04 5.63 -0.45
CA ARG A 58 11.20 6.68 0.14
C ARG A 58 10.24 7.29 -0.88
N ASP A 59 10.69 7.49 -2.12
CA ASP A 59 9.87 8.02 -3.20
C ASP A 59 8.75 7.07 -3.61
N LEU A 60 9.04 5.77 -3.71
CA LEU A 60 8.02 4.77 -4.04
C LEU A 60 6.97 4.67 -2.92
N THR A 61 7.40 4.59 -1.66
CA THR A 61 6.49 4.62 -0.51
C THR A 61 5.62 5.89 -0.52
N SER A 62 6.20 7.06 -0.75
CA SER A 62 5.44 8.32 -0.79
C SER A 62 4.46 8.38 -1.96
N ARG A 63 4.80 7.83 -3.13
CA ARG A 63 3.90 7.76 -4.29
C ARG A 63 2.71 6.84 -4.03
N ILE A 64 2.94 5.67 -3.43
CA ILE A 64 1.87 4.75 -3.07
C ILE A 64 0.92 5.39 -2.05
N PHE A 65 1.45 6.05 -1.01
CA PHE A 65 0.59 6.74 -0.04
C PHE A 65 -0.22 7.89 -0.66
N LYS A 66 0.37 8.64 -1.60
CA LYS A 66 -0.34 9.69 -2.34
C LYS A 66 -1.46 9.10 -3.21
N GLN A 67 -1.20 8.01 -3.91
CA GLN A 67 -2.23 7.27 -4.67
C GLN A 67 -3.34 6.73 -3.76
N ALA A 68 -2.98 6.33 -2.55
CA ALA A 68 -3.93 5.83 -1.55
C ALA A 68 -4.74 6.93 -0.85
N GLY A 69 -4.44 8.21 -1.10
CA GLY A 69 -5.06 9.35 -0.43
C GLY A 69 -4.69 9.47 1.05
N LEU A 70 -3.53 8.94 1.46
CA LEU A 70 -3.05 8.94 2.85
C LEU A 70 -2.03 10.06 3.12
N LYS A 71 -1.50 10.71 2.07
CA LYS A 71 -0.55 11.82 2.11
C LYS A 71 -0.82 12.77 0.96
#